data_AF-A0A2P6FLW8-F1
#
_entry.id   AF-A0A2P6FLW8-F1
#
_cell.length_a   1.000
_cell.length_b   1.000
_cell.length_c   1.000
_cell.angle_alpha   90.00
_cell.angle_beta   90.00
_cell.angle_gamma   90.00
#
_symmetry.space_group_name_H-M   'P 1'
#
loop_
_entity.id
_entity.type
_entity.pdbx_description
1 polymer ?
#
loop_
_entity_poly.entity_id
_entity_poly.type
_entity_poly.pdbx_seq_one_letter_code
_entity_poly.pdbx_strand_id
1 'polypeptide(L)'
;MSIISDIKLPEQSGFSLFERNQENLELSQVAEEFEALFVAQMLKQAHKSKLAEGIFDSSSQKTYQSLLDQEWSRTLSTNASFGIAEAIKLQFKDYMSKSVNTPDV
;
A
#
# COMPACT_ATOMS: atom_id res chain seq x y z
N MET A 1 44.42 1.42 -28.93
CA MET A 1 43.34 2.32 -29.39
C MET A 1 42.06 1.88 -28.69
N SER A 2 41.42 2.80 -27.97
CA SER A 2 40.36 2.58 -26.98
C SER A 2 39.06 2.01 -27.53
N ILE A 3 38.29 1.33 -26.66
CA ILE A 3 36.85 1.58 -26.49
C ILE A 3 36.48 1.35 -25.01
N ILE A 4 36.53 2.41 -24.21
CA ILE A 4 35.85 2.47 -22.91
C ILE A 4 34.48 3.07 -23.24
N SER A 5 33.41 2.29 -23.07
CA SER A 5 32.04 2.75 -23.27
C SER A 5 31.68 3.77 -22.19
N ASP A 6 31.37 5.00 -22.62
CA ASP A 6 30.85 6.08 -21.80
C ASP A 6 29.57 5.66 -21.05
N ILE A 7 29.72 5.32 -19.77
CA ILE A 7 28.60 5.25 -18.84
C ILE A 7 28.24 6.69 -18.50
N LYS A 8 27.29 7.25 -19.25
CA LYS A 8 26.71 8.57 -18.95
C LYS A 8 25.86 8.44 -17.69
N LEU A 9 26.44 8.76 -16.52
CA LEU A 9 25.65 8.95 -15.30
C LEU A 9 24.71 10.15 -15.54
N PRO A 10 23.41 10.03 -15.21
CA PRO A 10 22.50 11.16 -15.28
C PRO A 10 22.92 12.20 -14.23
N GLU A 11 23.15 13.44 -14.65
CA GLU A 11 23.29 14.57 -13.72
C GLU A 11 21.96 14.73 -12.97
N GLN A 12 21.95 14.28 -11.72
CA GLN A 12 20.81 14.37 -10.82
C GLN A 12 20.94 15.68 -10.03
N SER A 13 20.33 16.76 -10.54
CA SER A 13 20.15 18.01 -9.81
C SER A 13 19.38 17.76 -8.51
N GLY A 14 19.78 18.39 -7.39
CA GLY A 14 19.19 18.13 -6.06
C GLY A 14 17.65 18.28 -5.96
N PHE A 15 17.04 19.02 -6.89
CA PHE A 15 15.60 19.17 -7.04
C PHE A 15 14.89 17.88 -7.49
N SER A 16 15.45 17.14 -8.46
CA SER A 16 14.85 15.88 -8.96
C SER A 16 14.96 14.72 -7.97
N LEU A 17 15.88 14.81 -7.00
CA LEU A 17 15.95 13.88 -5.87
C LEU A 17 14.85 14.16 -4.86
N PHE A 18 14.50 15.43 -4.65
CA PHE A 18 13.46 15.84 -3.72
C PHE A 18 12.07 15.40 -4.21
N GLU A 19 11.74 15.63 -5.48
CA GLU A 19 10.45 15.19 -6.06
C GLU A 19 10.28 13.67 -6.04
N ARG A 20 11.31 12.91 -6.43
CA ARG A 20 11.27 11.44 -6.33
C ARG A 20 11.09 10.95 -4.89
N ASN A 21 11.67 11.62 -3.90
CA ASN A 21 11.45 11.27 -2.50
C ASN A 21 10.00 11.54 -2.07
N GLN A 22 9.41 12.66 -2.48
CA GLN A 22 8.00 12.94 -2.19
C GLN A 22 7.06 11.91 -2.81
N GLU A 23 7.24 11.58 -4.09
CA GLU A 23 6.42 10.56 -4.78
C GLU A 23 6.52 9.18 -4.11
N ASN A 24 7.73 8.80 -3.64
CA ASN A 24 7.90 7.54 -2.90
C ASN A 24 7.22 7.57 -1.53
N LEU A 25 7.20 8.73 -0.85
CA LEU A 25 6.51 8.90 0.42
C LEU A 25 4.99 8.79 0.25
N GLU A 26 4.43 9.43 -0.77
CA GLU A 26 2.99 9.34 -1.09
C GLU A 26 2.60 7.90 -1.45
N LEU A 27 3.40 7.22 -2.28
CA LEU A 27 3.14 5.82 -2.62
C LEU A 27 3.17 4.90 -1.39
N SER A 28 4.07 5.14 -0.42
CA SER A 28 4.09 4.35 0.82
C SER A 28 2.85 4.56 1.65
N GLN A 29 2.41 5.81 1.81
CA GLN A 29 1.21 6.15 2.58
C GLN A 29 -0.04 5.50 1.97
N VAL A 30 -0.22 5.62 0.66
CA VAL A 30 -1.37 5.03 -0.05
C VAL A 30 -1.34 3.50 0.03
N ALA A 31 -0.16 2.88 -0.09
CA ALA A 31 -0.02 1.43 0.02
C ALA A 31 -0.36 0.89 1.41
N GLU A 32 0.02 1.61 2.47
CA GLU A 32 -0.30 1.28 3.86
C GLU A 32 -1.82 1.43 4.14
N GLU A 33 -2.44 2.50 3.64
CA GLU A 33 -3.89 2.70 3.75
C GLU A 33 -4.68 1.61 3.01
N PHE A 34 -4.20 1.20 1.84
CA PHE A 34 -4.81 0.11 1.08
C PHE A 34 -4.74 -1.23 1.83
N GLU A 35 -3.60 -1.57 2.43
CA GLU A 35 -3.45 -2.78 3.25
C GLU A 35 -4.44 -2.76 4.43
N ALA A 36 -4.59 -1.63 5.11
CA ALA A 36 -5.56 -1.48 6.19
C ALA A 36 -7.00 -1.74 5.74
N LEU A 37 -7.40 -1.19 4.58
CA LEU A 37 -8.73 -1.43 4.00
C LEU A 37 -8.93 -2.90 3.64
N PHE A 38 -7.91 -3.54 3.06
CA PHE A 38 -7.98 -4.95 2.68
C PHE A 38 -8.16 -5.85 3.90
N VAL A 39 -7.43 -5.60 4.98
CA VAL A 39 -7.58 -6.32 6.26
C VAL A 39 -8.98 -6.14 6.82
N ALA A 40 -9.52 -4.92 6.80
CA ALA A 40 -10.90 -4.66 7.22
C ALA A 40 -11.91 -5.50 6.41
N GLN A 41 -11.75 -5.58 5.09
CA GLN A 41 -12.60 -6.41 4.26
C GLN A 41 -12.43 -7.90 4.57
N MET A 42 -11.20 -8.38 4.73
CA MET A 42 -10.94 -9.77 5.09
C MET A 42 -11.65 -10.17 6.39
N LEU A 43 -11.52 -9.34 7.44
CA LEU A 43 -12.21 -9.54 8.72
C LEU A 43 -13.73 -9.53 8.53
N LYS A 44 -14.26 -8.56 7.80
CA LYS A 44 -15.70 -8.47 7.50
C LYS A 44 -16.23 -9.72 6.80
N GLN A 45 -15.49 -10.28 5.85
CA GLN A 45 -15.89 -11.50 5.15
C GLN A 45 -15.78 -12.73 6.05
N ALA A 46 -14.74 -12.82 6.88
CA ALA A 46 -14.61 -13.88 7.88
C ALA A 46 -15.80 -13.89 8.86
N HIS A 47 -16.22 -12.71 9.34
CA HIS A 47 -17.40 -12.58 10.20
C HIS A 47 -18.72 -12.86 9.47
N LYS A 48 -18.84 -12.48 8.19
CA LYS A 48 -20.03 -12.80 7.37
C LYS A 48 -20.17 -14.29 7.06
N SER A 49 -19.08 -15.05 7.07
CA SER A 49 -19.09 -16.50 6.84
C SER A 49 -19.68 -17.30 8.02
N LYS A 50 -20.28 -16.64 9.01
CA LYS A 50 -20.99 -17.28 10.12
C LYS A 50 -22.11 -18.17 9.57
N LEU A 51 -22.09 -19.45 9.93
CA LEU A 51 -22.97 -20.48 9.39
C LEU A 51 -24.47 -20.28 9.70
N ALA A 52 -24.80 -19.40 10.64
CA ALA A 52 -26.17 -18.99 10.96
C ALA A 52 -26.20 -17.59 11.58
N GLU A 53 -27.26 -16.81 11.32
CA GLU A 53 -27.61 -15.67 12.16
C GLU A 53 -27.84 -16.21 13.57
N GLY A 54 -27.06 -15.71 14.53
CA GLY A 54 -27.22 -16.14 15.91
C GLY A 54 -28.55 -15.60 16.43
N ILE A 55 -29.22 -16.34 17.30
CA ILE A 55 -30.41 -15.89 18.06
C ILE A 55 -30.17 -14.58 18.86
N PHE A 56 -28.93 -14.08 18.87
CA PHE A 56 -28.46 -12.84 19.50
C PHE A 56 -28.02 -11.77 18.47
N ASP A 57 -28.27 -11.93 17.18
CA ASP A 57 -27.98 -10.90 16.15
C ASP A 57 -28.92 -9.70 16.28
N SER A 58 -28.65 -8.83 17.24
CA SER A 58 -29.32 -7.53 17.38
C SER A 58 -28.59 -6.44 16.61
N SER A 59 -29.32 -5.39 16.18
CA SER A 59 -28.73 -4.23 15.51
C SER A 59 -27.66 -3.53 16.37
N SER A 60 -27.89 -3.44 17.68
CA SER A 60 -26.93 -2.88 18.64
C SER A 60 -25.61 -3.66 18.69
N GLN A 61 -25.68 -4.99 18.61
CA GLN A 61 -24.50 -5.85 18.56
C GLN A 61 -23.72 -5.69 17.26
N LYS A 62 -24.40 -5.54 16.11
CA LYS A 62 -23.75 -5.26 14.82
C LYS A 62 -23.00 -3.93 14.83
N THR A 63 -23.56 -2.89 15.46
CA THR A 63 -22.89 -1.60 15.62
C THR A 63 -21.63 -1.71 16.49
N TYR A 64 -21.73 -2.36 17.65
CA TYR A 64 -20.57 -2.56 18.53
C TYR A 64 -19.48 -3.38 17.84
N GLN A 65 -19.85 -4.45 17.14
CA GLN A 65 -18.93 -5.26 16.36
C GLN A 65 -18.24 -4.45 15.28
N SER A 66 -18.97 -3.59 14.55
CA SER A 66 -18.37 -2.72 13.52
C SER A 66 -17.34 -1.73 14.10
N LEU A 67 -17.59 -1.19 15.30
CA LEU A 67 -16.65 -0.29 15.97
C LEU A 67 -15.40 -1.07 16.45
N LEU A 68 -15.60 -2.27 16.98
CA LEU A 68 -14.51 -3.15 17.39
C LEU A 68 -13.64 -3.57 16.21
N ASP A 69 -14.26 -3.99 15.10
CA ASP A 69 -13.57 -4.40 13.88
C ASP A 69 -12.75 -3.23 13.29
N GLN A 70 -13.23 -1.99 13.40
CA GLN A 70 -12.51 -0.80 12.94
C GLN A 70 -11.22 -0.56 13.75
N GLU A 71 -11.29 -0.66 15.09
CA GLU A 71 -10.11 -0.52 15.96
C GLU A 71 -9.14 -1.68 15.79
N TRP A 72 -9.66 -2.90 15.66
CA TRP A 72 -8.84 -4.08 15.38
C TRP A 72 -8.19 -3.99 14.02
N SER A 73 -8.88 -3.53 12.98
CA SER A 73 -8.28 -3.33 11.66
C SER A 73 -7.12 -2.34 11.69
N ARG A 74 -7.28 -1.23 12.42
CA ARG A 74 -6.20 -0.24 12.61
C ARG A 74 -5.01 -0.81 13.39
N THR A 75 -5.30 -1.60 14.42
CA THR A 75 -4.27 -2.24 15.24
C THR A 75 -3.54 -3.33 14.47
N LEU A 76 -4.27 -4.16 13.73
CA LEU A 76 -3.74 -5.26 12.94
C LEU A 76 -2.99 -4.75 11.71
N SER A 77 -3.44 -3.70 11.04
CA SER A 77 -2.66 -3.12 9.93
C SER A 77 -1.31 -2.57 10.40
N THR A 78 -1.23 -2.10 11.66
CA THR A 78 0.02 -1.59 12.24
C THR A 78 0.92 -2.72 12.75
N ASN A 79 0.36 -3.79 13.32
CA ASN A 79 1.13 -4.85 14.01
C ASN A 79 1.30 -6.14 13.21
N ALA A 80 0.38 -6.45 12.29
CA ALA A 80 0.40 -7.60 11.41
C ALA A 80 0.57 -7.08 9.98
N SER A 81 1.81 -6.86 9.56
CA SER A 81 2.08 -6.52 8.16
C SER A 81 1.89 -7.76 7.30
N PHE A 82 0.97 -7.70 6.35
CA PHE A 82 0.67 -8.80 5.43
C PHE A 82 1.55 -8.75 4.17
N GLY A 83 2.44 -7.74 4.07
CA GLY A 83 3.33 -7.54 2.93
C GLY A 83 2.61 -7.01 1.68
N ILE A 84 1.34 -6.65 1.77
CA ILE A 84 0.56 -6.15 0.63
C ILE A 84 1.03 -4.73 0.29
N ALA A 85 1.24 -3.90 1.30
CA ALA A 85 1.78 -2.55 1.11
C ALA A 85 3.18 -2.61 0.48
N GLU A 86 4.01 -3.59 0.86
CA GLU A 86 5.34 -3.78 0.29
C GLU A 86 5.28 -4.29 -1.15
N ALA A 87 4.40 -5.24 -1.46
CA ALA A 87 4.18 -5.73 -2.82
C ALA A 87 3.70 -4.61 -3.76
N ILE A 88 2.80 -3.74 -3.30
CA ILE A 88 2.36 -2.56 -4.03
C ILE A 88 3.56 -1.62 -4.27
N LYS A 89 4.31 -1.27 -3.23
CA LYS A 89 5.52 -0.43 -3.38
C LYS A 89 6.49 -1.00 -4.41
N LEU A 90 6.76 -2.30 -4.37
CA LEU A 90 7.64 -2.98 -5.33
C LEU A 90 7.10 -2.90 -6.76
N GLN A 91 5.81 -3.21 -6.96
CA GLN A 91 5.19 -3.18 -8.29
C GLN A 91 5.20 -1.77 -8.89
N PHE A 92 4.89 -0.75 -8.09
CA PHE A 92 4.78 0.63 -8.57
C PHE A 92 6.11 1.38 -8.65
N LYS A 93 7.12 0.99 -7.86
CA LYS A 93 8.49 1.50 -8.00
C LYS A 93 9.05 1.25 -9.40
N ASP A 94 8.80 0.07 -9.96
CA ASP A 94 9.26 -0.28 -11.31
C ASP A 94 8.53 0.53 -12.39
N TYR A 95 7.25 0.86 -12.19
CA TYR A 95 6.50 1.74 -13.08
C TYR A 95 6.99 3.19 -13.02
N MET A 96 7.28 3.71 -11.83
CA MET A 96 7.79 5.07 -11.64
C MET A 96 9.18 5.23 -12.28
N SER A 97 10.05 4.23 -12.16
CA SER A 97 11.38 4.22 -12.81
C SER A 97 11.32 4.18 -14.35
N LYS A 98 10.24 3.68 -14.94
CA LYS A 98 10.09 3.55 -16.40
C LYS A 98 9.64 4.85 -17.08
N SER A 99 9.00 5.76 -16.35
CA SER A 99 8.53 7.06 -16.86
C SER A 99 9.64 8.12 -17.05
N VAL A 100 10.83 7.90 -16.48
CA VAL A 100 12.00 8.81 -16.56
C VAL A 100 12.85 8.60 -17.83
N ASN A 101 12.58 7.59 -18.66
CA ASN A 101 13.40 7.22 -19.82
C ASN A 101 12.65 7.27 -21.18
N THR A 102 11.72 8.20 -21.36
CA THR A 102 11.27 8.57 -22.72
C THR A 102 12.22 9.65 -23.24
N PRO A 103 13.04 9.38 -24.27
CA PRO A 103 13.72 10.45 -25.00
C PRO A 103 12.62 11.28 -25.67
N ASP A 104 12.56 12.57 -25.34
CA ASP A 104 11.84 13.55 -26.15
C ASP A 104 12.27 13.38 -27.60
N VAL A 105 11.28 13.21 -28.48
CA VAL A 105 11.46 13.18 -29.94
C VAL A 105 11.63 14.58 -30.47
#